data_AF-A0A085EQV2-F1
#
_entry.id   AF-A0A085EQV2-F1
#
_cell.length_a   1.000
_cell.length_b   1.000
_cell.length_c   1.000
_cell.angle_alpha   90.00
_cell.angle_beta   90.00
_cell.angle_gamma   90.00
#
_symmetry.space_group_name_H-M   'P 1'
#
loop_
_entity.id
_entity.type
_entity.pdbx_description
1 polymer ?
#
loop_
_entity_poly.entity_id
_entity_poly.type
_entity_poly.pdbx_seq_one_letter_code
_entity_poly.pdbx_strand_id
1 'polypeptide(L)'
;MDSPIYAALGTPGYGFFATLLIGLLAGWIAERITSSDHGLFTNMLVGVAGSFVGSRLAELLDIPIHGFLRTLVAAIAGACVVIVIWNAMRKPAT
;
A
#
# COMPACT_ATOMS: atom_id res chain seq x y z
N MET A 1 -4.96 -4.15 34.20
CA MET A 1 -3.57 -4.10 33.69
C MET A 1 -3.70 -3.63 32.26
N ASP A 2 -3.69 -2.31 32.15
CA ASP A 2 -4.42 -1.58 31.14
C ASP A 2 -3.47 -1.42 29.98
N SER A 3 -3.84 -1.96 28.82
CA SER A 3 -2.93 -2.12 27.69
C SER A 3 -3.38 -1.41 26.42
N PRO A 4 -3.66 -0.10 26.48
CA PRO A 4 -3.67 0.71 25.26
C PRO A 4 -2.34 0.58 24.51
N ILE A 5 -1.25 0.20 25.21
CA ILE A 5 0.04 -0.17 24.63
C ILE A 5 -0.04 -1.47 23.79
N TYR A 6 -0.75 -2.53 24.20
CA TYR A 6 -0.88 -3.74 23.36
C TYR A 6 -1.79 -3.52 22.15
N ALA A 7 -2.81 -2.65 22.27
CA ALA A 7 -3.60 -2.21 21.13
C ALA A 7 -2.78 -1.33 20.14
N ALA A 8 -1.86 -0.51 20.66
CA ALA A 8 -0.96 0.31 19.86
C ALA A 8 0.23 -0.46 19.25
N LEU A 9 0.66 -1.57 19.88
CA LEU A 9 1.80 -2.39 19.45
C LEU A 9 1.43 -3.54 18.49
N GLY A 10 0.14 -3.77 18.22
CA GLY A 10 -0.31 -4.64 17.14
C GLY A 10 -1.13 -5.83 17.61
N THR A 11 -2.37 -5.84 17.15
CA THR A 11 -3.27 -7.00 17.10
C THR A 11 -2.57 -8.16 16.36
N PRO A 12 -2.86 -9.45 16.69
CA PRO A 12 -2.25 -10.59 16.01
C PRO A 12 -2.51 -10.53 14.50
N GLY A 13 -1.43 -10.40 13.73
CA GLY A 13 -1.47 -10.11 12.31
C GLY A 13 -0.07 -9.75 11.86
N TYR A 14 0.27 -8.46 11.77
CA TYR A 14 1.59 -7.95 11.41
C TYR A 14 1.64 -6.55 12.02
N GLY A 15 2.42 -6.32 13.08
CA GLY A 15 2.37 -5.07 13.88
C GLY A 15 2.64 -3.79 13.07
N PHE A 16 2.50 -2.61 13.70
CA PHE A 16 2.65 -1.29 13.06
C PHE A 16 3.91 -1.15 12.16
N PHE A 17 5.03 -1.76 12.56
CA PHE A 17 6.25 -1.74 11.76
C PHE A 17 6.17 -2.59 10.47
N ALA A 18 5.44 -3.70 10.51
CA ALA A 18 5.27 -4.56 9.34
C ALA A 18 4.36 -3.91 8.29
N THR A 19 3.31 -3.20 8.70
CA THR A 19 2.46 -2.45 7.76
C THR A 19 3.20 -1.30 7.10
N LEU A 20 4.07 -0.60 7.85
CA LEU A 20 4.96 0.42 7.29
C LEU A 20 5.94 -0.17 6.26
N LEU A 21 6.54 -1.32 6.58
CA LEU A 21 7.43 -2.05 5.67
C LEU A 21 6.70 -2.50 4.41
N ILE A 22 5.47 -3.02 4.54
CA ILE A 22 4.63 -3.38 3.40
C ILE A 22 4.37 -2.16 2.51
N GLY A 23 4.01 -1.02 3.11
CA GLY A 23 3.79 0.22 2.36
C GLY A 23 5.03 0.65 1.57
N LEU A 24 6.19 0.68 2.22
CA LEU A 24 7.46 1.04 1.56
C LEU A 24 7.77 0.10 0.38
N LEU A 25 7.70 -1.22 0.61
CA LEU A 25 7.95 -2.23 -0.43
C LEU A 25 6.93 -2.12 -1.57
N ALA A 26 5.66 -1.95 -1.24
CA ALA A 26 4.58 -1.85 -2.23
C ALA A 26 4.76 -0.65 -3.15
N GLY A 27 5.08 0.52 -2.59
CA GLY A 27 5.31 1.74 -3.36
C GLY A 27 6.50 1.61 -4.31
N TRP A 28 7.62 1.08 -3.83
CA TRP A 28 8.81 0.86 -4.66
C TRP A 28 8.58 -0.17 -5.78
N ILE A 29 7.89 -1.28 -5.48
CA ILE A 29 7.54 -2.29 -6.50
C ILE A 29 6.58 -1.70 -7.54
N ALA A 30 5.55 -0.97 -7.10
CA ALA A 30 4.57 -0.36 -8.00
C ALA A 30 5.18 0.70 -8.92
N GLU A 31 6.12 1.50 -8.41
CA GLU A 31 6.90 2.44 -9.23
C GLU A 31 7.63 1.71 -10.36
N ARG A 32 8.33 0.61 -10.05
CA ARG A 32 9.05 -0.19 -11.04
C ARG A 32 8.12 -0.81 -12.08
N ILE A 33 6.97 -1.32 -11.65
CA ILE A 33 5.95 -1.91 -12.55
C ILE A 33 5.39 -0.84 -13.50
N THR A 34 5.15 0.37 -12.99
CA THR A 34 4.55 1.46 -13.77
C THR A 34 5.57 2.26 -14.57
N SER A 35 6.86 1.89 -14.51
CA SER A 35 7.98 2.64 -15.11
C SER A 35 7.95 4.14 -14.75
N SER A 36 7.57 4.45 -13.52
CA SER A 36 7.58 5.81 -12.99
C SER A 36 8.93 6.12 -12.35
N ASP A 37 9.24 7.40 -12.18
CA ASP A 37 10.44 7.86 -11.48
C ASP A 37 10.01 8.80 -10.33
N HIS A 38 9.94 8.23 -9.14
CA HIS A 38 9.48 8.84 -7.91
C HIS A 38 10.53 8.67 -6.81
N GLY A 39 10.73 9.70 -6.00
CA GLY A 39 11.63 9.60 -4.85
C GLY A 39 11.12 8.65 -3.77
N LEU A 40 12.02 8.21 -2.89
CA LEU A 40 11.70 7.35 -1.73
C LEU A 40 10.48 7.83 -0.93
N PHE A 41 10.40 9.14 -0.69
CA PHE A 41 9.30 9.75 0.06
C PHE A 41 7.95 9.60 -0.67
N THR A 42 7.93 9.84 -1.98
CA THR A 42 6.73 9.65 -2.80
C THR A 42 6.31 8.19 -2.83
N ASN A 43 7.25 7.26 -2.99
CA ASN A 43 6.96 5.83 -2.96
C ASN A 43 6.36 5.40 -1.62
N MET A 44 6.89 5.91 -0.51
CA MET A 44 6.33 5.61 0.80
C MET A 44 4.89 6.12 0.93
N LEU A 45 4.61 7.37 0.51
CA LEU A 45 3.25 7.94 0.53
C LEU A 45 2.29 7.16 -0.39
N VAL A 46 2.74 6.87 -1.60
CA VAL A 46 1.98 6.09 -2.60
C VAL A 46 1.72 4.68 -2.09
N GLY A 47 2.69 4.05 -1.45
CA GLY A 47 2.57 2.72 -0.87
C GLY A 47 1.58 2.67 0.30
N VAL A 48 1.60 3.68 1.17
CA VAL A 48 0.61 3.85 2.23
C VAL A 48 -0.78 4.06 1.63
N ALA A 49 -0.95 5.02 0.71
CA ALA A 49 -2.21 5.26 0.00
C ALA A 49 -2.71 3.99 -0.73
N GLY A 50 -1.79 3.29 -1.40
CA GLY A 50 -2.02 2.06 -2.13
C GLY A 50 -2.49 0.91 -1.23
N SER A 51 -2.06 0.85 0.04
CA SER A 51 -2.55 -0.15 0.99
C SER A 51 -4.06 0.01 1.28
N PHE A 52 -4.55 1.25 1.38
CA PHE A 52 -5.98 1.52 1.55
C PHE A 52 -6.76 1.18 0.28
N VAL A 53 -6.27 1.62 -0.88
CA VAL A 53 -6.90 1.33 -2.18
C VAL A 53 -6.95 -0.17 -2.44
N GLY A 54 -5.83 -0.87 -2.21
CA GLY A 54 -5.70 -2.31 -2.39
C GLY A 54 -6.63 -3.11 -1.48
N SER A 55 -6.79 -2.68 -0.23
CA SER A 55 -7.73 -3.31 0.71
C SER A 55 -9.17 -3.18 0.23
N ARG A 56 -9.58 -1.98 -0.20
CA ARG A 56 -10.93 -1.76 -0.76
C ARG A 56 -11.17 -2.53 -2.05
N LEU A 57 -10.17 -2.63 -2.92
CA LEU A 57 -10.27 -3.43 -4.14
C LEU A 57 -10.45 -4.92 -3.82
N ALA A 58 -9.72 -5.45 -2.83
CA ALA A 58 -9.89 -6.85 -2.44
C ALA A 58 -11.24 -7.11 -1.77
N GLU A 59 -11.74 -6.18 -0.94
CA GLU A 59 -13.09 -6.25 -0.38
C GLU A 59 -14.16 -6.27 -1.48
N LEU A 60 -14.04 -5.41 -2.50
CA LEU A 60 -14.96 -5.37 -3.64
C LEU A 60 -14.96 -6.65 -4.48
N LEU A 61 -13.81 -7.33 -4.54
CA LEU A 61 -13.62 -8.57 -5.28
C LEU A 61 -13.86 -9.82 -4.43
N ASP A 62 -14.29 -9.66 -3.18
CA ASP A 62 -14.43 -10.74 -2.19
C ASP A 62 -13.16 -11.61 -2.06
N ILE A 63 -11.99 -10.98 -2.22
CA ILE A 63 -10.70 -11.63 -2.06
C ILE A 63 -10.29 -11.47 -0.60
N PRO A 64 -10.23 -12.55 0.20
CA PRO A 64 -9.80 -12.43 1.58
C PRO A 64 -8.38 -11.89 1.63
N ILE A 65 -8.06 -10.89 2.45
CA ILE A 65 -6.65 -10.49 2.67
C ILE A 65 -6.25 -11.01 4.04
N HIS A 66 -5.26 -11.90 4.06
CA HIS A 66 -4.66 -12.38 5.29
C HIS A 66 -3.21 -12.77 5.07
N GLY A 67 -2.40 -12.61 6.10
CA GLY A 67 -0.96 -12.83 6.01
C GLY A 67 -0.24 -11.65 5.40
N PHE A 68 1.04 -11.52 5.73
CA PHE A 68 1.93 -10.49 5.20
C PHE A 68 1.92 -10.46 3.66
N LEU A 69 2.00 -11.62 3.00
CA LEU A 69 2.11 -11.70 1.55
C LEU A 69 0.86 -11.21 0.81
N ARG A 70 -0.33 -11.59 1.26
CA ARG A 70 -1.58 -11.16 0.59
C ARG A 70 -1.80 -9.66 0.79
N THR A 71 -1.48 -9.14 1.97
CA THR A 71 -1.50 -7.70 2.24
C THR A 71 -0.51 -6.94 1.38
N LEU A 72 0.71 -7.47 1.21
CA LEU A 72 1.72 -6.89 0.32
C LEU A 72 1.25 -6.86 -1.14
N VAL A 73 0.71 -7.97 -1.65
CA VAL A 73 0.20 -8.03 -3.03
C VAL A 73 -0.96 -7.06 -3.23
N ALA A 74 -1.90 -6.99 -2.29
CA ALA A 74 -3.00 -6.03 -2.34
C ALA A 74 -2.48 -4.58 -2.33
N ALA A 75 -1.52 -4.27 -1.45
CA ALA A 75 -0.92 -2.94 -1.37
C ALA A 75 -0.16 -2.58 -2.67
N ILE A 76 0.56 -3.51 -3.29
CA ILE A 76 1.20 -3.30 -4.60
C ILE A 76 0.15 -2.99 -5.66
N ALA A 77 -0.92 -3.78 -5.74
CA ALA A 77 -2.00 -3.57 -6.70
C ALA A 77 -2.65 -2.19 -6.52
N GLY A 78 -2.98 -1.81 -5.28
CA GLY A 78 -3.52 -0.49 -4.99
C GLY A 78 -2.53 0.64 -5.29
N ALA A 79 -1.24 0.47 -4.99
CA ALA A 79 -0.21 1.45 -5.32
C ALA A 79 -0.05 1.63 -6.84
N CYS A 80 -0.10 0.56 -7.62
CA CYS A 80 -0.13 0.64 -9.09
C CYS A 80 -1.31 1.49 -9.57
N VAL A 81 -2.51 1.29 -9.01
CA VAL A 81 -3.69 2.09 -9.35
C VAL A 81 -3.47 3.57 -9.02
N VAL A 82 -2.94 3.88 -7.83
CA VAL A 82 -2.63 5.26 -7.42
C VAL A 82 -1.65 5.92 -8.40
N ILE A 83 -0.57 5.24 -8.76
CA ILE A 83 0.44 5.79 -9.69
C ILE A 83 -0.15 5.97 -11.08
N VAL A 84 -0.93 5.02 -11.58
CA VAL A 84 -1.56 5.14 -12.91
C VAL A 84 -2.48 6.36 -12.96
N ILE A 85 -3.32 6.57 -11.93
CA ILE A 85 -4.19 7.74 -11.85
C ILE A 85 -3.35 9.02 -11.75
N TRP A 86 -2.33 9.03 -10.88
CA TRP A 86 -1.41 10.16 -10.73
C TRP A 86 -0.74 10.54 -12.05
N ASN A 87 -0.23 9.57 -12.79
CA ASN A 87 0.41 9.78 -14.08
C ASN A 87 -0.59 10.23 -15.15
N ALA A 88 -1.81 9.68 -15.15
CA ALA A 88 -2.87 10.10 -16.06
C ALA A 88 -3.25 11.58 -15.85
N MET A 89 -3.33 12.03 -14.60
CA MET A 89 -3.60 13.44 -14.26
C MET A 89 -2.45 14.38 -14.63
N ARG A 90 -1.22 13.88 -14.70
CA ARG A 90 -0.02 14.67 -15.05
C ARG A 90 0.25 14.79 -16.54
N LYS A 91 -0.34 13.95 -17.39
CA LYS A 91 -0.20 14.11 -18.83
C LYS A 91 -0.79 15.49 -19.20
N PRO A 92 -0.02 16.41 -19.82
CA PRO A 92 -0.61 17.64 -20.32
C PRO A 92 -1.69 17.25 -21.33
N ALA A 93 -2.88 17.80 -21.16
CA ALA A 93 -3.91 17.76 -22.19
C ALA A 93 -3.32 18.44 -23.43
N THR A 94 -2.80 17.65 -24.37
CA THR A 94 -2.53 18.09 -25.73
C THR A 94 -3.85 18.32 -26.45
#